data_AF-A0A934HM21-F1
#
_entry.id   AF-A0A934HM21-F1
#
_cell.length_a   1.000
_cell.length_b   1.000
_cell.length_c   1.000
_cell.angle_alpha   90.00
_cell.angle_beta   90.00
_cell.angle_gamma   90.00
#
_symmetry.space_group_name_H-M   'P 1'
#
loop_
_entity.id
_entity.type
_entity.pdbx_description
1 polymer ?
#
loop_
_entity_poly.entity_id
_entity_poly.type
_entity_poly.pdbx_seq_one_letter_code
_entity_poly.pdbx_strand_id
1 'polypeptide(L)'
;MTDGLEKSNADKQPVFYPPSPLLEKGVNFKEAAADYLQKIKRCVPVESIAVKDAGGKSPSLASLKKEAQDIRGRLKRGDFIVALVDSGSALDTKGFSKFIEDFLTGRRAGKDRLCFMVGGAWGLDKGIITEADMTLSLSRMTLPHEMAFVVLLEQVYRALTIIKREPYSH
;
A
#
# COMPACT_ATOMS: atom_id res chain seq x y z
N MET A 1 11.92 -30.57 36.80
CA MET A 1 10.55 -30.62 36.25
C MET A 1 10.57 -29.94 34.90
N THR A 2 11.07 -30.65 33.89
CA THR A 2 11.12 -30.23 32.49
C THR A 2 10.62 -31.42 31.70
N ASP A 3 9.30 -31.58 31.65
CA ASP A 3 8.71 -32.49 30.69
C ASP A 3 7.22 -32.17 30.51
N GLY A 4 6.88 -31.55 29.39
CA GLY A 4 5.52 -31.08 29.12
C GLY A 4 5.30 -30.50 27.73
N LEU A 5 6.27 -30.67 26.82
CA LEU A 5 6.19 -30.15 25.44
C LEU A 5 6.57 -31.23 24.41
N GLU A 6 6.17 -32.48 24.64
CA GLU A 6 6.19 -33.52 23.60
C GLU A 6 4.84 -34.24 23.52
N LYS A 7 3.81 -33.51 23.10
CA LYS A 7 2.66 -34.14 22.44
C LYS A 7 2.65 -33.69 20.98
N SER A 8 3.03 -34.65 20.13
CA SER A 8 2.94 -34.72 18.67
C SER A 8 2.08 -33.63 18.02
N ASN A 9 2.73 -32.71 17.31
CA ASN A 9 2.09 -31.71 16.45
C ASN A 9 1.83 -32.25 15.02
N ALA A 10 2.00 -33.55 14.77
CA ALA A 10 2.00 -34.14 13.43
C ALA A 10 0.63 -34.11 12.72
N ASP A 11 -0.48 -34.00 13.45
CA ASP A 11 -1.84 -34.03 12.89
C ASP A 11 -2.49 -32.64 12.73
N LYS A 12 -1.80 -31.55 13.09
CA LYS A 12 -2.36 -30.19 12.98
C LYS A 12 -1.93 -29.55 11.65
N GLN A 13 -2.86 -29.45 10.71
CA GLN A 13 -2.64 -28.78 9.43
C GLN A 13 -3.68 -27.67 9.17
N PRO A 14 -3.28 -26.52 8.60
CA PRO A 14 -4.23 -25.53 8.11
C PRO A 14 -4.93 -26.03 6.84
N VAL A 15 -6.23 -25.80 6.74
CA VAL A 15 -7.03 -26.12 5.53
C VAL A 15 -7.59 -24.82 4.97
N PHE A 16 -7.42 -24.61 3.65
CA PHE A 16 -7.87 -23.41 2.95
C PHE A 16 -8.96 -23.78 1.94
N TYR A 17 -9.97 -22.93 1.80
CA TYR A 17 -11.10 -23.12 0.89
C TYR A 17 -11.19 -21.97 -0.13
N PRO A 18 -10.20 -21.80 -1.02
CA PRO A 18 -10.28 -20.79 -2.07
C PRO A 18 -11.28 -21.20 -3.15
N PRO A 19 -12.00 -20.26 -3.79
CA PRO A 19 -12.71 -20.52 -5.04
C PRO A 19 -11.80 -21.15 -6.10
N SER A 20 -12.26 -22.20 -6.79
CA SER A 20 -11.48 -22.92 -7.81
C SER A 20 -10.82 -22.02 -8.86
N PRO A 21 -11.49 -20.98 -9.40
CA PRO A 21 -10.87 -20.09 -10.39
C PRO A 21 -9.63 -19.33 -9.89
N LEU A 22 -9.47 -19.16 -8.58
CA LEU A 22 -8.26 -18.54 -8.01
C LEU A 22 -7.04 -19.44 -8.13
N LEU A 23 -7.22 -20.75 -8.22
CA LEU A 23 -6.12 -21.71 -8.34
C LEU A 23 -5.71 -21.94 -9.79
N GLU A 24 -6.62 -21.70 -10.73
CA GLU A 24 -6.38 -21.84 -12.17
C GLU A 24 -5.58 -20.66 -12.75
N LYS A 25 -5.69 -19.48 -12.13
CA LYS A 25 -4.96 -18.27 -12.52
C LYS A 25 -3.78 -18.05 -11.60
N GLY A 26 -2.57 -17.99 -12.16
CA GLY A 26 -1.40 -17.51 -11.42
C GLY A 26 -1.60 -16.05 -10.97
N VAL A 27 -1.16 -15.72 -9.76
CA VAL A 27 -1.17 -14.34 -9.26
C VAL A 27 0.12 -13.65 -9.69
N ASN A 28 0.01 -12.63 -10.54
CA ASN A 28 1.11 -11.77 -10.93
C ASN A 28 0.86 -10.35 -10.42
N PHE A 29 1.61 -9.91 -9.40
CA PHE A 29 1.43 -8.60 -8.79
C PHE A 29 1.70 -7.43 -9.76
N LYS A 30 2.59 -7.62 -10.73
CA LYS A 30 2.88 -6.59 -11.75
C LYS A 30 1.66 -6.38 -12.66
N GLU A 31 1.05 -7.47 -13.13
CA GLU A 31 -0.16 -7.40 -13.95
C GLU A 31 -1.34 -6.84 -13.16
N ALA A 32 -1.51 -7.26 -11.92
CA ALA A 32 -2.55 -6.73 -11.03
C ALA A 32 -2.37 -5.22 -10.78
N ALA A 33 -1.15 -4.75 -10.51
CA ALA A 33 -0.87 -3.33 -10.33
C ALA A 33 -1.17 -2.53 -11.62
N ALA A 34 -0.78 -3.06 -12.79
CA ALA A 34 -1.06 -2.42 -14.07
C ALA A 34 -2.57 -2.31 -14.37
N ASP A 35 -3.35 -3.37 -14.08
CA ASP A 35 -4.80 -3.36 -14.24
C ASP A 35 -5.46 -2.29 -13.35
N TYR A 36 -5.12 -2.24 -12.06
CA TYR A 36 -5.70 -1.23 -11.17
C TYR A 36 -5.26 0.20 -11.52
N LEU A 37 -4.01 0.42 -11.93
CA LEU A 37 -3.58 1.73 -12.42
C LEU A 37 -4.41 2.17 -13.64
N GLN A 38 -4.69 1.25 -14.57
CA GLN A 38 -5.53 1.56 -15.73
C GLN A 38 -6.98 1.85 -15.34
N LYS A 39 -7.54 1.13 -14.36
CA LYS A 39 -8.86 1.40 -13.80
C LYS A 39 -8.92 2.77 -13.12
N ILE A 40 -7.96 3.09 -12.25
CA ILE A 40 -7.85 4.41 -11.59
C ILE A 40 -7.71 5.53 -12.63
N LYS A 41 -6.92 5.33 -13.69
CA LYS A 41 -6.71 6.31 -14.75
C LYS A 41 -8.01 6.71 -15.47
N ARG A 42 -8.99 5.80 -15.56
CA ARG A 42 -10.34 6.10 -16.09
C ARG A 42 -11.16 6.93 -15.11
N CYS A 43 -10.82 6.88 -13.81
CA CYS A 43 -11.51 7.64 -12.78
C CYS A 43 -10.94 9.04 -12.59
N VAL A 44 -9.61 9.16 -12.48
CA VAL A 44 -8.85 10.39 -12.19
C VAL A 44 -7.44 10.30 -12.82
N PRO A 45 -6.74 11.43 -13.05
CA PRO A 45 -5.33 11.40 -13.42
C PRO A 45 -4.50 10.63 -12.38
N VAL A 46 -3.65 9.72 -12.84
CA VAL A 46 -2.77 8.91 -11.98
C VAL A 46 -1.42 8.71 -12.65
N GLU A 47 -0.38 8.70 -11.83
CA GLU A 47 0.99 8.42 -12.21
C GLU A 47 1.60 7.47 -11.18
N SER A 48 2.45 6.54 -11.64
CA SER A 48 3.29 5.73 -10.77
C SER A 48 4.74 6.04 -11.08
N ILE A 49 5.46 6.59 -10.10
CA ILE A 49 6.86 6.99 -10.25
C ILE A 49 7.72 5.97 -9.51
N ALA A 50 8.44 5.14 -10.26
CA ALA A 50 9.36 4.18 -9.67
C ALA A 50 10.60 4.88 -9.12
N VAL A 51 10.97 4.52 -7.89
CA VAL A 51 12.24 4.84 -7.25
C VAL A 51 12.98 3.54 -7.01
N LYS A 52 14.30 3.56 -7.16
CA LYS A 52 15.12 2.38 -6.88
C LYS A 52 15.11 2.13 -5.38
N ASP A 53 14.72 0.92 -4.98
CA ASP A 53 14.69 0.55 -3.57
C ASP A 53 16.11 0.39 -2.99
N ALA A 54 16.20 0.40 -1.67
CA ALA A 54 17.44 0.18 -0.95
C ALA A 54 18.10 -1.19 -1.24
N GLY A 55 17.30 -2.18 -1.66
CA GLY A 55 17.70 -3.52 -2.08
C GLY A 55 18.58 -4.29 -1.07
N GLY A 56 19.18 -5.39 -1.54
CA GLY A 56 20.19 -6.16 -0.80
C GLY A 56 19.65 -7.09 0.28
N LYS A 57 20.56 -7.92 0.84
CA LYS A 57 20.24 -8.90 1.90
C LYS A 57 19.99 -8.28 3.28
N SER A 58 20.40 -7.02 3.48
CA SER A 58 20.28 -6.29 4.74
C SER A 58 20.04 -4.81 4.48
N PRO A 59 19.31 -4.11 5.35
CA PRO A 59 19.08 -2.68 5.20
C PRO A 59 20.41 -1.95 5.43
N SER A 60 20.81 -1.10 4.49
CA SER A 60 21.88 -0.14 4.72
C SER A 60 21.26 1.25 4.93
N LEU A 61 21.67 1.93 5.99
CA LEU A 61 21.21 3.30 6.27
C LEU A 61 21.52 4.24 5.08
N ALA A 62 22.63 4.02 4.39
CA ALA A 62 23.00 4.77 3.20
C ALA A 62 22.01 4.54 2.04
N SER A 63 21.59 3.29 1.83
CA SER A 63 20.64 2.92 0.78
C SER A 63 19.25 3.53 1.05
N LEU A 64 18.74 3.43 2.29
CA LEU A 64 17.47 4.03 2.67
C LEU A 64 17.49 5.57 2.55
N LYS A 65 18.60 6.20 2.98
CA LYS A 65 18.77 7.65 2.80
C LYS A 65 18.80 8.06 1.34
N LYS A 66 19.41 7.26 0.47
CA LYS A 66 19.44 7.51 -0.98
C LYS A 66 18.04 7.37 -1.60
N GLU A 67 17.31 6.30 -1.27
CA GLU A 67 15.91 6.13 -1.68
C GLU A 67 15.06 7.33 -1.26
N ALA A 68 15.23 7.79 -0.02
CA ALA A 68 14.55 8.97 0.50
C ALA A 68 14.93 10.27 -0.23
N GLN A 69 16.19 10.45 -0.62
CA GLN A 69 16.63 11.60 -1.42
C GLN A 69 16.00 11.56 -2.82
N ASP A 70 15.97 10.38 -3.44
CA ASP A 70 15.36 10.17 -4.76
C ASP A 70 13.84 10.44 -4.73
N ILE A 71 13.15 10.04 -3.65
CA ILE A 71 11.75 10.39 -3.42
C ILE A 71 11.59 11.91 -3.31
N ARG A 72 12.36 12.57 -2.43
CA ARG A 72 12.27 14.02 -2.22
C ARG A 72 12.51 14.82 -3.49
N GLY A 73 13.42 14.39 -4.36
CA GLY A 73 13.68 15.03 -5.65
C GLY A 73 12.48 15.02 -6.62
N ARG A 74 11.46 14.18 -6.38
CA ARG A 74 10.23 14.08 -7.18
C ARG A 74 9.02 14.75 -6.53
N LEU A 75 9.12 15.07 -5.24
CA LEU A 75 8.05 15.75 -4.52
C LEU A 75 7.98 17.21 -4.95
N LYS A 76 6.76 17.74 -5.00
CA LYS A 76 6.48 19.14 -5.32
C LYS A 76 5.92 19.84 -4.10
N ARG A 77 6.08 21.17 -4.06
CA ARG A 77 5.36 22.01 -3.10
C ARG A 77 3.86 21.79 -3.30
N GLY A 78 3.14 21.53 -2.21
CA GLY A 78 1.70 21.23 -2.26
C GLY A 78 1.38 19.74 -2.39
N ASP A 79 2.36 18.84 -2.44
CA ASP A 79 2.07 17.41 -2.31
C ASP A 79 1.53 17.10 -0.90
N PHE A 80 0.49 16.25 -0.83
CA PHE A 80 0.01 15.63 0.40
C PHE A 80 0.60 14.23 0.49
N ILE A 81 1.51 14.01 1.43
CA ILE A 81 2.31 12.80 1.54
C ILE A 81 1.64 11.81 2.48
N VAL A 82 1.35 10.62 1.97
CA VAL A 82 0.85 9.49 2.77
C VAL A 82 1.92 8.41 2.83
N ALA A 83 2.51 8.18 4.00
CA ALA A 83 3.48 7.12 4.19
C ALA A 83 2.81 5.81 4.63
N LEU A 84 3.05 4.73 3.89
CA LEU A 84 2.57 3.40 4.28
C LEU A 84 3.51 2.78 5.30
N VAL A 85 2.98 2.51 6.49
CA VAL A 85 3.69 1.89 7.61
C VAL A 85 2.72 1.01 8.40
N ASP A 86 3.20 -0.11 8.92
CA ASP A 86 2.39 -1.09 9.69
C ASP A 86 1.67 -0.50 10.90
N SER A 87 2.31 0.47 11.55
CA SER A 87 1.87 1.23 12.72
C SER A 87 1.07 2.49 12.38
N GLY A 88 0.76 2.71 11.10
CA GLY A 88 -0.01 3.85 10.63
C GLY A 88 -1.49 3.76 11.03
N SER A 89 -2.26 4.80 10.69
CA SER A 89 -3.70 4.79 10.92
C SER A 89 -4.36 3.69 10.09
N ALA A 90 -5.18 2.86 10.74
CA ALA A 90 -5.98 1.84 10.05
C ALA A 90 -7.36 2.42 9.72
N LEU A 91 -7.67 2.54 8.44
CA LEU A 91 -8.98 2.97 7.95
C LEU A 91 -9.74 1.77 7.40
N ASP A 92 -11.05 1.72 7.68
CA ASP A 92 -11.93 0.85 6.90
C ASP A 92 -12.18 1.45 5.50
N THR A 93 -12.86 0.71 4.64
CA THR A 93 -13.13 1.14 3.26
C THR A 93 -13.90 2.46 3.19
N LYS A 94 -14.85 2.70 4.11
CA LYS A 94 -15.66 3.94 4.11
C LYS A 94 -14.82 5.13 4.56
N GLY A 95 -14.02 4.96 5.60
CA GLY A 95 -13.08 5.96 6.10
C GLY A 95 -12.01 6.29 5.06
N PHE A 96 -11.47 5.29 4.37
CA PHE A 96 -10.52 5.51 3.28
C PHE A 96 -11.18 6.23 2.10
N SER A 97 -12.39 5.83 1.70
CA SER A 97 -13.17 6.53 0.67
C SER A 97 -13.42 7.98 1.04
N LYS A 98 -13.75 8.25 2.31
CA LYS A 98 -13.96 9.62 2.79
C LYS A 98 -12.69 10.44 2.77
N PHE A 99 -11.57 9.85 3.16
CA PHE A 99 -10.25 10.49 3.09
C PHE A 99 -9.90 10.91 1.64
N ILE A 100 -10.12 10.02 0.67
CA ILE A 100 -9.91 10.33 -0.76
C ILE A 100 -10.87 11.43 -1.23
N GLU A 101 -12.16 11.35 -0.88
CA GLU A 101 -13.15 12.37 -1.23
C GLU A 101 -12.80 13.76 -0.69
N ASP A 102 -12.36 13.84 0.57
CA ASP A 102 -11.97 15.10 1.21
C ASP A 102 -10.76 15.74 0.52
N PHE A 103 -9.82 14.91 0.03
CA PHE A 103 -8.73 15.41 -0.81
C PHE A 103 -9.26 15.94 -2.15
N LEU A 104 -10.07 15.17 -2.88
CA LEU A 104 -10.56 15.53 -4.22
C LEU A 104 -11.50 16.75 -4.21
N THR A 105 -12.27 16.95 -3.14
CA THR A 105 -13.20 18.09 -3.00
C THR A 105 -12.51 19.37 -2.50
N GLY A 106 -11.18 19.36 -2.31
CA GLY A 106 -10.42 20.53 -1.92
C GLY A 106 -10.53 20.89 -0.44
N ARG A 107 -11.05 20.00 0.42
CA ARG A 107 -11.06 20.24 1.89
C ARG A 107 -9.65 20.32 2.47
N ARG A 108 -8.66 19.81 1.74
CA ARG A 108 -7.22 19.96 2.02
C ARG A 108 -6.66 21.10 1.17
N ALA A 109 -7.04 22.33 1.50
CA ALA A 109 -6.66 23.52 0.73
C ALA A 109 -5.14 23.63 0.53
N GLY A 110 -4.73 24.01 -0.69
CA GLY A 110 -3.31 24.17 -1.05
C GLY A 110 -2.56 22.86 -1.28
N LYS A 111 -3.27 21.73 -1.43
CA LYS A 111 -2.69 20.44 -1.77
C LYS A 111 -3.19 19.97 -3.14
N ASP A 112 -2.27 19.74 -4.07
CA ASP A 112 -2.59 19.50 -5.48
C ASP A 112 -2.41 18.03 -5.89
N ARG A 113 -1.59 17.28 -5.17
CA ARG A 113 -1.29 15.86 -5.45
C ARG A 113 -1.35 15.03 -4.17
N LEU A 114 -2.02 13.88 -4.24
CA LEU A 114 -2.04 12.90 -3.17
C LEU A 114 -0.98 11.83 -3.47
N CYS A 115 0.12 11.87 -2.73
CA CYS A 115 1.31 11.07 -3.00
C CYS A 115 1.45 9.95 -1.96
N PHE A 116 1.21 8.71 -2.37
CA PHE A 116 1.40 7.54 -1.51
C PHE A 116 2.84 7.02 -1.61
N MET A 117 3.53 6.93 -0.48
CA MET A 117 4.88 6.38 -0.36
C MET A 117 4.79 4.92 0.06
N VAL A 118 5.29 4.02 -0.79
CA VAL A 118 5.40 2.58 -0.51
C VAL A 118 6.87 2.23 -0.47
N GLY A 119 7.37 1.81 0.69
CA GLY A 119 8.76 1.42 0.85
C GLY A 119 9.07 0.07 0.18
N GLY A 120 10.35 -0.15 -0.12
CA GLY A 120 10.84 -1.46 -0.56
C GLY A 120 10.88 -2.51 0.55
N ALA A 121 11.68 -3.57 0.37
CA ALA A 121 11.79 -4.69 1.32
C ALA A 121 12.15 -4.29 2.77
N TRP A 122 12.78 -3.13 2.95
CA TRP A 122 13.24 -2.62 4.24
C TRP A 122 12.38 -1.47 4.80
N GLY A 123 11.26 -1.16 4.16
CA GLY A 123 10.40 -0.04 4.53
C GLY A 123 10.95 1.32 4.10
N LEU A 124 10.32 2.39 4.60
CA LEU A 124 10.69 3.77 4.28
C LEU A 124 11.75 4.31 5.25
N ASP A 125 12.56 5.25 4.79
CA ASP A 125 13.39 6.06 5.67
C ASP A 125 12.54 6.82 6.69
N LYS A 126 13.01 6.89 7.94
CA LYS A 126 12.30 7.56 9.04
C LYS A 126 12.04 9.04 8.77
N GLY A 127 12.89 9.71 8.00
CA GLY A 127 12.68 11.09 7.59
C GLY A 127 11.44 11.24 6.72
N ILE A 128 11.21 10.36 5.74
CA ILE A 128 10.00 10.38 4.91
C ILE A 128 8.74 10.14 5.75
N ILE A 129 8.80 9.20 6.70
CA ILE A 129 7.67 8.91 7.60
C ILE A 129 7.34 10.13 8.46
N THR A 130 8.37 10.83 8.97
CA THR A 130 8.21 12.03 9.81
C THR A 130 7.69 13.23 9.01
N GLU A 131 8.07 13.34 7.74
CA GLU A 131 7.62 14.38 6.80
C GLU A 131 6.21 14.13 6.26
N ALA A 132 5.65 12.94 6.45
CA ALA A 132 4.34 12.58 5.90
C ALA A 132 3.20 13.37 6.59
N ASP A 133 2.27 13.89 5.78
CA ASP A 133 1.04 14.52 6.30
C ASP A 133 0.12 13.47 6.95
N MET A 134 0.26 12.19 6.59
CA MET A 134 -0.47 11.07 7.16
C MET A 134 0.36 9.78 7.09
N THR A 135 0.26 8.94 8.12
CA THR A 135 0.68 7.54 8.06
C THR A 135 -0.53 6.62 7.93
N LEU A 136 -0.46 5.65 7.03
CA LEU A 136 -1.54 4.71 6.73
C LEU A 136 -1.05 3.27 6.90
N SER A 137 -1.83 2.45 7.60
CA SER A 137 -1.62 1.01 7.69
C SER A 137 -2.67 0.27 6.86
N LEU A 138 -2.21 -0.61 5.98
CA LEU A 138 -3.08 -1.48 5.18
C LEU A 138 -3.50 -2.75 5.93
N SER A 139 -2.74 -3.13 6.95
CA SER A 139 -2.96 -4.35 7.73
C SER A 139 -2.18 -4.28 9.04
N ARG A 140 -2.70 -4.96 10.07
CA ARG A 140 -1.94 -5.24 11.29
C ARG A 140 -0.82 -6.27 11.06
N MET A 141 -0.86 -6.99 9.95
CA MET A 141 0.18 -7.93 9.53
C MET A 141 1.14 -7.26 8.56
N THR A 142 2.40 -7.70 8.57
CA THR A 142 3.38 -7.28 7.58
C THR A 142 3.04 -7.88 6.22
N LEU A 143 2.77 -7.01 5.24
CA LEU A 143 2.55 -7.42 3.86
C LEU A 143 3.86 -7.28 3.07
N PRO A 144 4.18 -8.22 2.16
CA PRO A 144 5.21 -7.99 1.16
C PRO A 144 4.91 -6.71 0.37
N HIS A 145 5.93 -5.92 0.06
CA HIS A 145 5.75 -4.60 -0.56
C HIS A 145 4.99 -4.65 -1.90
N GLU A 146 5.19 -5.68 -2.73
CA GLU A 146 4.44 -5.89 -3.97
C GLU A 146 2.94 -6.07 -3.71
N MET A 147 2.59 -6.88 -2.70
CA MET A 147 1.20 -7.11 -2.29
C MET A 147 0.59 -5.84 -1.69
N ALA A 148 1.33 -5.13 -0.83
CA ALA A 148 0.90 -3.88 -0.24
C ALA A 148 0.56 -2.84 -1.32
N PHE A 149 1.38 -2.74 -2.37
CA PHE A 149 1.13 -1.83 -3.49
C PHE A 149 -0.14 -2.19 -4.26
N VAL A 150 -0.36 -3.48 -4.58
CA VAL A 150 -1.59 -3.92 -5.26
C VAL A 150 -2.83 -3.68 -4.39
N VAL A 151 -2.76 -3.98 -3.09
CA VAL A 151 -3.86 -3.70 -2.14
C VAL A 151 -4.16 -2.21 -2.07
N LEU A 152 -3.15 -1.35 -2.02
CA LEU A 152 -3.33 0.10 -2.03
C LEU A 152 -4.06 0.56 -3.30
N LEU A 153 -3.59 0.13 -4.48
CA LEU A 153 -4.19 0.51 -5.76
C LEU A 153 -5.66 0.04 -5.85
N GLU A 154 -5.93 -1.19 -5.42
CA GLU A 154 -7.28 -1.72 -5.36
C GLU A 154 -8.18 -0.87 -4.44
N GLN A 155 -7.70 -0.52 -3.24
CA GLN A 155 -8.46 0.29 -2.29
C GLN A 155 -8.68 1.72 -2.79
N VAL A 156 -7.71 2.30 -3.52
CA VAL A 156 -7.89 3.61 -4.18
C VAL A 156 -8.97 3.53 -5.26
N TYR A 157 -8.94 2.50 -6.12
CA TYR A 157 -9.99 2.29 -7.11
C TYR A 157 -11.37 2.07 -6.45
N ARG A 158 -11.43 1.28 -5.39
CA ARG A 158 -12.66 1.05 -4.60
C ARG A 158 -13.19 2.33 -3.99
N ALA A 159 -12.34 3.16 -3.40
CA ALA A 159 -12.72 4.47 -2.89
C ALA A 159 -13.33 5.34 -4.00
N LEU A 160 -12.69 5.41 -5.18
CA LEU A 160 -13.16 6.22 -6.29
C LEU A 160 -14.52 5.75 -6.85
N THR A 161 -14.75 4.45 -6.96
CA THR A 161 -16.04 3.90 -7.40
C THR A 161 -17.17 4.19 -6.40
N ILE A 162 -16.89 4.10 -5.09
CA ILE A 162 -17.83 4.50 -4.02
C ILE A 162 -18.20 5.98 -4.16
N ILE A 163 -17.19 6.85 -4.33
CA ILE A 163 -17.40 8.31 -4.50
C ILE A 163 -18.28 8.60 -5.72
N LYS A 164 -18.06 7.90 -6.83
CA LYS A 164 -18.83 8.07 -8.08
C LYS A 164 -20.21 7.42 -8.05
N ARG A 165 -20.55 6.67 -6.99
CA ARG A 165 -21.77 5.84 -6.90
C ARG A 165 -21.91 4.83 -8.03
N GLU A 166 -20.79 4.38 -8.61
CA GLU A 166 -20.79 3.33 -9.62
C GLU A 166 -20.84 1.96 -8.94
N PRO A 167 -21.59 0.97 -9.48
CA PRO A 167 -21.55 -0.39 -8.96
C PRO A 167 -20.12 -0.95 -9.06
N TYR A 168 -19.55 -1.41 -7.95
CA TYR A 168 -18.27 -2.10 -7.99
C TYR A 168 -18.46 -3.47 -8.65
N SER A 169 -17.99 -3.64 -9.88
CA SER A 169 -18.03 -4.91 -10.60
C SER A 169 -16.88 -5.81 -10.15
N HIS A 170 -17.23 -6.93 -9.51
CA HIS A 170 -16.33 -8.02 -9.10
C HIS A 170 -15.78 -8.80 -10.29
#